data_AF-A0A378MH60-F1
#
_entry.id   AF-A0A378MH60-F1
#
_cell.length_a   1.000
_cell.length_b   1.000
_cell.length_c   1.000
_cell.angle_alpha   90.00
_cell.angle_beta   90.00
_cell.angle_gamma   90.00
#
_symmetry.space_group_name_H-M   'P 1'
#
loop_
_entity.id
_entity.type
_entity.pdbx_description
1 polymer ?
#
loop_
_entity_poly.entity_id
_entity_poly.type
_entity_poly.pdbx_seq_one_letter_code
_entity_poly.pdbx_strand_id
1 'polypeptide(L)' 'MFLVINGELTIEIEGQSPVHAKENELIVIPKGVKHRPNPDKEVLVALLEPTDLLNTGDVTNEFTVKNIEKI' A
#
# COMPACT_ATOMS: atom_id res chain seq x y z
N MET A 1 -1.71 -5.20 0.74
CA MET A 1 -2.77 -4.88 1.72
C MET A 1 -2.16 -4.00 2.81
N PHE A 2 -2.96 -3.22 3.53
CA PHE A 2 -2.47 -2.25 4.54
C PHE A 2 -3.11 -2.54 5.90
N LEU A 3 -2.31 -2.90 6.90
CA LEU A 3 -2.77 -2.97 8.30
C LEU A 3 -2.25 -1.74 9.04
N VAL A 4 -3.16 -0.98 9.66
CA VAL A 4 -2.77 0.22 10.44
C VAL A 4 -2.31 -0.21 11.82
N ILE A 5 -1.04 0.01 12.13
CA ILE A 5 -0.43 -0.32 13.43
C ILE A 5 -0.57 0.86 14.40
N ASN A 6 -0.48 2.10 13.90
CA ASN A 6 -0.72 3.30 14.68
C ASN A 6 -1.12 4.47 13.78
N GLY A 7 -2.09 5.28 14.21
CA GLY A 7 -2.60 6.43 13.46
C GLY A 7 -3.84 6.10 12.61
N GLU A 8 -4.06 6.92 11.56
CA GLU A 8 -5.19 6.79 10.64
C GLU A 8 -4.71 6.91 9.20
N LEU A 9 -5.13 5.96 8.36
CA LEU A 9 -4.76 5.90 6.96
C LEU A 9 -5.97 6.25 6.08
N THR A 10 -5.80 7.24 5.21
CA THR A 10 -6.73 7.50 4.11
C THR A 10 -6.12 6.97 2.81
N ILE A 11 -6.90 6.20 2.05
CA ILE A 11 -6.53 5.73 0.71
C ILE A 11 -7.53 6.28 -0.28
N GLU A 12 -7.05 7.07 -1.24
CA GLU A 12 -7.84 7.52 -2.37
C GLU A 12 -7.88 6.44 -3.44
N ILE A 13 -9.04 6.25 -4.07
CA ILE A 13 -9.26 5.25 -5.12
C ILE A 13 -9.78 5.97 -6.36
N GLU A 14 -9.19 5.67 -7.53
CA GLU A 14 -9.60 6.30 -8.79
C GLU A 14 -11.10 6.05 -9.05
N GLY A 15 -11.87 7.14 -9.20
CA GLY A 15 -13.30 7.08 -9.49
C GLY A 15 -14.21 6.69 -8.31
N GLN A 16 -13.69 6.62 -7.09
CA GLN A 16 -14.46 6.24 -5.89
C GLN A 16 -14.19 7.20 -4.73
N SER A 17 -15.06 7.15 -3.71
CA SER A 17 -14.80 7.84 -2.45
C SER A 17 -13.57 7.24 -1.75
N PRO A 18 -12.76 8.06 -1.04
CA PRO A 18 -11.65 7.56 -0.24
C PRO A 18 -12.10 6.57 0.83
N VAL A 19 -11.20 5.64 1.16
CA VAL A 19 -11.37 4.68 2.25
C VAL A 19 -10.50 5.12 3.42
N HIS A 20 -11.05 5.01 4.63
CA HIS A 20 -10.34 5.35 5.87
C HIS A 20 -10.18 4.09 6.72
N ALA A 21 -9.02 3.95 7.35
CA ALA A 21 -8.75 2.91 8.34
C ALA A 21 -8.06 3.48 9.56
N LYS A 22 -8.54 3.10 10.73
CA LYS A 22 -7.96 3.42 12.04
C LYS A 22 -7.03 2.32 12.51
N GLU A 23 -6.35 2.57 13.62
CA GLU A 23 -5.51 1.59 14.28
C GLU A 23 -6.20 0.22 14.44
N ASN A 24 -5.47 -0.84 14.11
CA ASN A 24 -5.92 -2.24 14.08
C ASN A 24 -6.91 -2.59 12.96
N GLU A 25 -7.18 -1.69 12.02
CA GLU A 25 -7.99 -1.98 10.83
C GLU A 25 -7.12 -2.35 9.62
N LEU A 26 -7.67 -3.22 8.78
CA LEU A 26 -7.03 -3.74 7.57
C LEU A 26 -7.78 -3.25 6.33
N ILE A 27 -7.06 -2.65 5.37
CA ILE A 27 -7.56 -2.35 4.04
C ILE A 27 -7.02 -3.35 3.03
N VAL A 28 -7.94 -3.96 2.28
CA VAL A 28 -7.64 -4.79 1.11
C VAL A 28 -7.97 -4.00 -0.15
N ILE A 29 -6.95 -3.72 -0.96
CA ILE A 29 -7.15 -3.12 -2.28
C ILE A 29 -7.30 -4.24 -3.30
N PRO A 30 -8.43 -4.32 -4.03
CA PRO A 30 -8.59 -5.31 -5.08
C PRO A 30 -7.52 -5.15 -6.16
N LYS A 31 -7.17 -6.27 -6.78
CA LYS A 31 -6.18 -6.29 -7.85
C LYS A 31 -6.61 -5.38 -9.02
N GLY A 32 -5.65 -4.62 -9.56
CA GLY A 32 -5.88 -3.71 -10.70
C GLY A 32 -6.52 -2.38 -10.32
N VAL A 33 -6.88 -2.17 -9.05
CA VAL A 33 -7.43 -0.89 -8.59
C VAL A 33 -6.30 0.11 -8.35
N LYS A 34 -6.34 1.21 -9.11
CA LYS A 34 -5.44 2.34 -8.85
C LYS A 34 -5.87 3.04 -7.57
N HIS A 35 -4.91 3.16 -6.66
CA HIS A 35 -5.10 3.76 -5.35
C HIS A 35 -3.88 4.59 -4.95
N ARG A 36 -4.08 5.53 -4.02
CA ARG A 36 -3.04 6.41 -3.49
C ARG A 36 -3.20 6.53 -1.96
N PRO A 37 -2.28 5.96 -1.16
CA PRO A 37 -2.19 6.24 0.27
C PRO A 37 -1.89 7.73 0.50
N ASN A 38 -2.78 8.45 1.19
CA ASN A 38 -2.69 9.89 1.41
C ASN A 38 -3.23 10.26 2.81
N PRO A 39 -2.52 9.89 3.90
CA PRO A 39 -2.95 10.18 5.26
C PRO A 39 -2.76 11.66 5.62
N ASP A 40 -3.66 12.21 6.45
CA ASP A 40 -3.58 13.60 6.92
C ASP A 40 -2.43 13.84 7.92
N LYS A 41 -1.99 12.78 8.60
CA LYS A 41 -0.92 12.77 9.61
C LYS A 41 -0.01 11.56 9.40
N GLU A 42 1.11 11.54 10.10
CA GLU A 42 1.99 10.38 10.15
C GLU A 42 1.21 9.13 10.63
N VAL A 43 1.45 8.01 9.94
CA VAL A 43 0.77 6.74 10.18
C VAL A 43 1.79 5.60 10.05
N LEU A 44 1.73 4.64 10.96
CA LEU A 44 2.51 3.42 10.89
C LEU A 44 1.65 2.30 10.34
N VAL A 45 2.10 1.70 9.24
CA VAL A 45 1.38 0.61 8.56
C VAL A 45 2.29 -0.60 8.36
N ALA A 46 1.70 -1.78 8.43
CA ALA A 46 2.31 -3.00 7.92
C ALA A 46 1.77 -3.29 6.51
N LEU A 47 2.68 -3.37 5.53
CA LEU A 47 2.34 -3.82 4.19
C LEU A 47 2.38 -5.35 4.16
N LEU A 48 1.21 -5.95 3.89
CA LEU A 48 1.12 -7.38 3.63
C LEU A 48 1.14 -7.58 2.12
N GLU A 49 2.26 -8.09 1.63
CA GLU A 49 2.54 -8.31 0.22
C GLU A 49 2.95 -9.77 -0.04
N PRO A 50 2.66 -10.31 -1.22
CA PRO A 50 3.17 -11.60 -1.65
C PRO A 50 4.69 -11.71 -1.48
N THR A 51 5.18 -12.88 -1.08
CA THR A 51 6.62 -13.13 -0.84
C THR A 51 7.49 -13.02 -2.10
N ASP A 52 6.88 -13.00 -3.28
CA ASP A 52 7.54 -12.87 -4.58
C ASP A 52 7.69 -11.41 -5.04
N LEU A 53 7.17 -10.43 -4.28
CA LEU A 53 7.40 -9.01 -4.52
C LEU A 53 8.74 -8.58 -3.94
N LEU A 54 9.60 -8.05 -4.80
CA LEU A 54 10.88 -7.48 -4.39
C LEU A 54 10.63 -6.07 -3.84
N ASN A 55 10.79 -5.92 -2.52
CA ASN A 55 10.82 -4.62 -1.87
C ASN A 55 12.22 -3.99 -2.05
N THR A 56 12.29 -2.68 -2.29
CA THR A 56 13.51 -1.97 -2.66
C THR A 56 14.51 -1.79 -1.51
N GLY A 57 14.06 -1.81 -0.25
CA GLY A 57 14.95 -1.63 0.91
C GLY A 57 15.95 -0.47 0.74
N ASP A 58 17.18 -0.59 1.26
CA ASP A 58 18.14 0.52 1.28
C ASP A 58 19.06 0.62 0.06
N VAL A 59 18.87 -0.21 -0.97
CA VAL A 59 19.67 -0.08 -2.19
C VAL A 59 18.81 -0.46 -3.36
N THR A 60 18.54 0.50 -4.23
CA THR A 60 18.13 0.15 -5.59
C THR A 60 18.22 1.27 -6.61
N ASN A 61 18.31 0.87 -7.88
CA ASN A 61 18.75 1.71 -8.99
C ASN A 61 17.92 1.46 -10.26
N GLU A 62 18.08 2.36 -11.23
CA GLU A 62 17.34 2.50 -12.50
C GLU A 62 15.92 1.91 -12.53
N PHE A 63 15.17 2.17 -11.45
CA PHE A 63 13.76 1.85 -11.22
C PHE A 63 13.40 0.40 -10.92
N THR A 64 14.38 -0.43 -10.61
CA THR A 64 14.24 -1.70 -9.84
C THR A 64 13.06 -2.60 -10.23
N VAL A 65 13.35 -3.54 -11.13
CA VAL A 65 12.46 -4.64 -11.51
C VAL A 65 13.33 -5.84 -11.89
N LYS A 66 13.00 -7.07 -11.44
CA LYS A 66 13.79 -8.27 -11.81
C LYS A 66 12.99 -9.59 -11.94
N ASN A 67 12.28 -9.94 -13.00
CA ASN A 67 11.15 -9.28 -13.65
C ASN A 67 9.87 -9.89 -13.06
N ILE A 68 8.84 -9.08 -12.83
CA ILE A 68 7.51 -9.58 -12.50
C ILE A 68 6.55 -9.15 -13.61
N GLU A 69 6.24 -10.06 -14.54
CA GLU A 69 5.02 -9.95 -15.35
C GLU A 69 3.92 -10.77 -14.68
N LYS A 70 2.95 -10.05 -14.12
CA LYS A 70 1.75 -10.56 -13.46
C LYS A 70 0.53 -10.11 -14.27
N ILE A 71 -0.32 -11.08 -14.63
CA ILE A 71 -1.69 -10.96 -15.15
C ILE A 71 -2.62 -10.78 -13.96
#